data_AF-A0A8D0GB14-F1
#
_entry.id   AF-A0A8D0GB14-F1
#
_cell.length_a   1.000
_cell.length_b   1.000
_cell.length_c   1.000
_cell.angle_alpha   90.00
_cell.angle_beta   90.00
_cell.angle_gamma   90.00
#
_symmetry.space_group_name_H-M   'P 1'
#
loop_
_entity.id
_entity.type
_entity.pdbx_description
1 polymer ?
#
loop_
_entity_poly.entity_id
_entity_poly.type
_entity_poly.pdbx_seq_one_letter_code
_entity_poly.pdbx_strand_id
1 'polypeptide(L)'
;MLKGTSSISRDVRVGVTQAYVVLVSTLGRQWLERNFSALLSHVLDLVSQSRPKSIQSQMDAICCRRCVSFILRATVGGLLGEKAQIAAAKEICQAIWKLKKVVDAVMSDGNLETRVGTADVAASQHMLVCALEELGSLIYGLGTIASSLLQDSSTGVLDSVFSVILHPSVSVRLAAAWCLRCIAVALPCRVSPLLDRCIERLRALKSSPEAVTGYSFAIAALLGAVKQSTLGIPHGNGKIIMMVAEDFLRSASQNSRIS
;
A
#
# COMPACT_ATOMS: atom_id res chain seq x y z
N MET A 1 18.90 -20.89 -11.65
CA MET A 1 17.75 -21.83 -11.68
C MET A 1 16.40 -21.13 -11.52
N LEU A 2 16.09 -20.11 -12.34
CA LEU A 2 14.74 -19.53 -12.48
C LEU A 2 14.49 -19.13 -13.96
N LYS A 3 15.01 -19.93 -14.90
CA LYS A 3 14.71 -19.85 -16.33
C LYS A 3 14.03 -21.16 -16.74
N GLY A 4 12.84 -21.39 -16.22
CA GLY A 4 11.97 -22.50 -16.61
C GLY A 4 10.73 -21.91 -17.28
N THR A 5 10.42 -22.38 -18.49
CA THR A 5 9.33 -21.93 -19.37
C THR A 5 7.95 -22.46 -18.94
N SER A 6 7.80 -22.92 -17.71
CA SER A 6 6.57 -23.49 -17.15
C SER A 6 6.10 -22.67 -15.94
N SER A 7 4.80 -22.48 -15.79
CA SER A 7 4.20 -21.86 -14.61
C SER A 7 4.67 -22.63 -13.36
N ILE A 8 5.43 -21.97 -12.48
CA ILE A 8 5.86 -22.55 -11.20
C ILE A 8 4.60 -22.99 -10.43
N SER A 9 4.56 -24.26 -10.01
CA SER A 9 3.42 -24.81 -9.27
C SER A 9 3.19 -24.05 -7.96
N ARG A 10 1.94 -24.01 -7.50
CA ARG A 10 1.57 -23.33 -6.24
C ARG A 10 2.35 -23.91 -5.06
N ASP A 11 2.54 -25.23 -5.03
CA ASP A 11 3.26 -25.91 -3.96
C ASP A 11 4.73 -25.48 -3.88
N VAL A 12 5.39 -25.27 -5.02
CA VAL A 12 6.76 -24.75 -5.04
C VAL A 12 6.80 -23.32 -4.50
N ARG A 13 5.84 -22.46 -4.82
CA ARG A 13 5.78 -21.09 -4.28
C ARG A 13 5.57 -21.10 -2.76
N VAL A 14 4.69 -21.96 -2.26
CA VAL A 14 4.47 -22.15 -0.81
C VAL A 14 5.74 -22.68 -0.14
N GLY A 15 6.42 -23.66 -0.74
CA GLY A 15 7.69 -24.19 -0.23
C GLY A 15 8.78 -23.12 -0.16
N VAL A 16 8.94 -22.30 -1.21
CA VAL A 16 9.88 -21.18 -1.22
C VAL A 16 9.52 -20.15 -0.14
N THR A 17 8.23 -19.80 -0.02
CA THR A 17 7.72 -18.89 1.01
C THR A 17 8.12 -19.37 2.40
N GLN A 18 7.92 -20.66 2.69
CA GLN A 18 8.27 -21.24 3.98
C GLN A 18 9.78 -21.31 4.20
N ALA A 19 10.56 -21.59 3.16
CA ALA A 19 12.02 -21.58 3.23
C ALA A 19 12.55 -20.18 3.62
N TYR A 20 11.96 -19.09 3.10
CA TYR A 20 12.32 -17.73 3.53
C TYR A 20 12.02 -17.48 5.00
N VAL A 21 10.85 -17.89 5.48
CA VAL A 21 10.47 -17.73 6.89
C VAL A 21 11.43 -18.49 7.80
N VAL A 22 11.72 -19.76 7.48
CA VAL A 22 12.67 -20.59 8.24
C VAL A 22 14.08 -20.01 8.19
N LEU A 23 14.54 -19.54 7.03
CA LEU A 23 15.86 -18.93 6.86
C LEU A 23 16.02 -17.70 7.76
N VAL A 24 15.07 -16.75 7.68
CA VAL A 24 15.13 -15.52 8.49
C VAL A 24 15.01 -15.84 9.99
N SER A 25 14.18 -16.83 10.35
CA SER A 25 14.04 -17.28 11.73
C SER A 25 15.34 -17.90 12.27
N THR A 26 16.06 -18.63 11.41
CA THR A 26 17.35 -19.26 11.76
C THR A 26 18.47 -18.23 11.88
N LEU A 27 18.48 -17.21 11.01
CA LEU A 27 19.44 -16.09 11.08
C LEU A 27 19.17 -15.17 12.28
N GLY A 28 17.93 -15.14 12.76
CA GLY A 28 17.53 -14.48 14.00
C GLY A 28 17.26 -12.97 13.89
N ARG A 29 16.75 -12.41 14.99
CA ARG A 29 16.29 -11.01 15.07
C ARG A 29 17.41 -10.01 14.78
N GLN A 30 18.60 -10.16 15.38
CA GLN A 30 19.68 -9.18 15.16
C GLN A 30 20.18 -9.17 13.72
N TRP A 31 20.12 -10.30 13.01
CA TRP A 31 20.45 -10.33 11.59
C TRP A 31 19.38 -9.58 10.78
N LEU A 32 18.10 -9.83 11.06
CA LEU A 32 16.98 -9.20 10.38
C LEU A 32 17.02 -7.67 10.54
N GLU A 33 17.25 -7.16 11.75
CA GLU A 33 17.36 -5.71 12.02
C GLU A 33 18.46 -5.04 11.21
N ARG A 34 19.61 -5.71 11.02
CA ARG A 34 20.76 -5.15 10.27
C ARG A 34 20.60 -5.23 8.76
N ASN A 35 19.78 -6.16 8.26
CA ASN A 35 19.67 -6.49 6.84
C ASN A 35 18.26 -6.25 6.28
N PHE A 36 17.40 -5.53 7.01
CA PHE A 36 15.99 -5.40 6.65
C PHE A 36 15.80 -4.78 5.26
N SER A 37 16.46 -3.66 4.95
CA SER A 37 16.39 -3.01 3.62
C SER A 37 16.72 -3.96 2.46
N ALA A 38 17.76 -4.78 2.63
CA ALA A 38 18.19 -5.75 1.62
C ALA A 38 17.17 -6.89 1.49
N LEU A 39 16.67 -7.42 2.62
CA LEU A 39 15.63 -8.44 2.62
C LEU A 39 14.34 -7.93 1.98
N LEU A 40 13.89 -6.73 2.36
CA LEU A 40 12.69 -6.09 1.84
C LEU A 40 12.79 -5.91 0.32
N SER A 41 13.90 -5.37 -0.17
CA SER A 41 14.11 -5.20 -1.62
C SER A 41 14.05 -6.55 -2.35
N HIS A 42 14.76 -7.55 -1.85
CA HIS A 42 14.79 -8.90 -2.45
C HIS A 42 13.41 -9.56 -2.46
N VAL A 43 12.68 -9.49 -1.35
CA VAL A 43 11.37 -10.10 -1.18
C VAL A 43 10.31 -9.40 -2.04
N LEU A 44 10.37 -8.07 -2.18
CA LEU A 44 9.51 -7.33 -3.12
C LEU A 44 9.82 -7.66 -4.59
N ASP A 45 11.09 -7.83 -4.94
CA ASP A 45 11.51 -8.20 -6.29
C ASP A 45 11.00 -9.59 -6.73
N LEU A 46 10.69 -10.49 -5.78
CA LEU A 46 10.04 -11.77 -6.09
C LEU A 46 8.67 -11.57 -6.74
N VAL A 47 7.95 -10.49 -6.39
CA VAL A 47 6.66 -10.15 -7.01
C VAL A 47 6.85 -9.48 -8.36
N SER A 48 7.92 -8.70 -8.53
CA SER A 48 8.26 -8.05 -9.81
C SER A 48 8.53 -9.05 -10.94
N GLN A 49 9.04 -10.24 -10.59
CA GLN A 49 9.35 -11.31 -11.54
C GLN A 49 8.11 -12.02 -12.13
N SER A 50 6.88 -11.68 -11.72
CA SER A 50 5.65 -12.14 -12.36
C SER A 50 5.40 -11.42 -13.70
N ARG A 51 6.41 -11.43 -14.58
CA ARG A 51 6.38 -10.78 -15.89
C ARG A 51 5.22 -11.31 -16.73
N PRO A 52 4.53 -10.45 -17.49
CA PRO A 52 3.45 -10.85 -18.37
C PRO A 52 4.04 -11.58 -19.58
N LYS A 53 4.29 -12.88 -19.47
CA LYS A 53 4.43 -13.73 -20.65
C LYS A 53 3.08 -14.38 -20.93
N SER A 54 2.38 -13.84 -21.94
CA SER A 54 1.27 -14.39 -22.74
C SER A 54 0.04 -14.99 -22.04
N ILE A 55 0.13 -15.65 -20.89
CA ILE A 55 -1.00 -16.27 -20.16
C ILE A 55 -0.66 -16.32 -18.66
N GLN A 56 -0.47 -15.18 -17.99
CA GLN A 56 -0.36 -15.15 -16.52
C GLN A 56 -1.71 -14.71 -15.94
N SER A 57 -2.41 -15.63 -15.28
CA SER A 57 -3.72 -15.33 -14.66
C SER A 57 -3.55 -14.31 -13.54
N GLN A 58 -4.47 -13.37 -13.39
CA GLN A 58 -4.53 -12.45 -12.24
C GLN A 58 -4.41 -13.19 -10.89
N MET A 59 -4.83 -14.46 -10.84
CA MET A 59 -4.70 -15.34 -9.68
C MET A 59 -3.25 -15.59 -9.26
N ASP A 60 -2.31 -15.65 -10.21
CA ASP A 60 -0.89 -15.87 -9.91
C ASP A 60 -0.25 -14.64 -9.28
N ALA A 61 -0.61 -13.44 -9.75
CA ALA A 61 -0.15 -12.18 -9.16
C ALA A 61 -0.71 -12.01 -7.73
N ILE A 62 -1.97 -12.41 -7.49
CA ILE A 62 -2.54 -12.45 -6.13
C ILE A 62 -1.79 -13.45 -5.25
N CYS A 63 -1.49 -14.64 -5.76
CA CYS A 63 -0.73 -15.65 -5.02
C CYS A 63 0.68 -15.16 -4.65
N CYS A 64 1.41 -14.54 -5.57
CA CYS A 64 2.73 -13.96 -5.29
C CYS A 64 2.66 -12.88 -4.20
N ARG A 65 1.67 -11.97 -4.28
CA ARG A 65 1.46 -10.95 -3.23
C ARG A 65 1.24 -11.60 -1.87
N ARG A 66 0.37 -12.62 -1.79
CA ARG A 66 0.11 -13.35 -0.54
C ARG A 66 1.36 -14.03 0.03
N CYS A 67 2.19 -14.64 -0.82
CA CYS A 67 3.46 -15.23 -0.40
C CYS A 67 4.37 -14.18 0.23
N VAL A 68 4.53 -13.03 -0.43
CA VAL A 68 5.38 -11.93 0.05
C VAL A 68 4.84 -11.30 1.32
N SER A 69 3.54 -11.00 1.39
CA SER A 69 2.90 -10.52 2.61
C SER A 69 3.03 -11.54 3.75
N PHE A 70 2.99 -12.84 3.47
CA PHE A 70 3.23 -13.88 4.49
C PHE A 70 4.68 -13.89 4.99
N ILE A 71 5.68 -13.80 4.11
CA ILE A 71 7.09 -13.71 4.50
C ILE A 71 7.29 -12.51 5.42
N LEU A 72 6.85 -11.33 4.99
CA LEU A 72 7.00 -10.10 5.76
C LEU A 72 6.26 -10.19 7.10
N ARG A 73 5.03 -10.68 7.12
CA ARG A 73 4.27 -10.80 8.36
C ARG A 73 4.86 -11.80 9.35
N ALA A 74 5.29 -12.97 8.88
CA ALA A 74 5.87 -14.01 9.73
C ALA A 74 7.25 -13.60 10.27
N THR A 75 8.00 -12.80 9.52
CA THR A 75 9.35 -12.38 9.89
C THR A 75 9.36 -11.03 10.62
N VAL A 76 8.97 -9.94 9.95
CA VAL A 76 8.97 -8.57 10.48
C VAL A 76 7.91 -8.44 11.58
N GLY A 77 6.68 -8.88 11.30
CA GLY A 77 5.58 -8.81 12.25
C GLY A 77 5.71 -9.76 13.44
N GLY A 78 6.39 -10.91 13.26
CA GLY A 78 6.50 -11.97 14.27
C GLY A 78 7.81 -11.98 15.06
N LEU A 79 8.94 -11.71 14.41
CA LEU A 79 10.27 -11.82 15.05
C LEU A 79 10.75 -10.50 15.65
N LEU A 80 10.48 -9.35 15.01
CA LEU A 80 11.00 -8.06 15.47
C LEU A 80 10.23 -7.56 16.70
N GLY A 81 10.96 -6.93 17.63
CA GLY A 81 10.34 -6.16 18.71
C GLY A 81 9.81 -4.81 18.21
N GLU A 82 8.97 -4.15 18.99
CA GLU A 82 8.29 -2.90 18.60
C GLU A 82 9.24 -1.80 18.08
N LYS A 83 10.37 -1.59 18.77
CA LYS A 83 11.40 -0.62 18.34
C LYS A 83 11.96 -0.94 16.95
N ALA A 84 12.20 -2.22 16.67
CA ALA A 84 12.70 -2.67 15.38
C ALA A 84 11.61 -2.63 14.30
N GLN A 85 10.35 -2.88 14.66
CA GLN A 85 9.21 -2.71 13.75
C GLN A 85 8.99 -1.25 13.35
N ILE A 86 9.24 -0.29 14.26
CA ILE A 86 9.24 1.14 13.91
C ILE A 86 10.33 1.44 12.88
N ALA A 87 11.56 0.94 13.07
CA ALA A 87 12.64 1.11 12.11
C ALA A 87 12.30 0.47 10.74
N ALA A 88 11.75 -0.75 10.76
CA ALA A 88 11.30 -1.43 9.56
C ALA A 88 10.19 -0.64 8.82
N ALA A 89 9.23 -0.06 9.54
CA ALA A 89 8.20 0.77 8.94
C ALA A 89 8.78 2.01 8.22
N LYS A 90 9.85 2.62 8.77
CA LYS A 90 10.57 3.72 8.10
C LYS A 90 11.21 3.27 6.79
N GLU A 91 11.87 2.11 6.80
CA GLU A 91 12.48 1.55 5.60
C GLU A 91 11.43 1.17 4.54
N ILE A 92 10.26 0.68 4.96
CA ILE A 92 9.12 0.44 4.04
C ILE A 92 8.62 1.75 3.43
N CYS A 93 8.51 2.84 4.20
CA CYS A 93 8.16 4.16 3.66
C CYS A 93 9.18 4.64 2.62
N GLN A 94 10.48 4.43 2.85
CA GLN A 94 11.52 4.75 1.88
C GLN A 94 11.37 3.91 0.59
N ALA A 95 11.04 2.62 0.72
CA ALA A 95 10.76 1.76 -0.43
C ALA A 95 9.54 2.26 -1.23
N ILE A 96 8.45 2.66 -0.56
CA ILE A 96 7.26 3.24 -1.22
C ILE A 96 7.63 4.52 -1.99
N TRP A 97 8.41 5.42 -1.38
CA TRP A 97 8.87 6.64 -2.05
C TRP A 97 9.72 6.34 -3.29
N LYS A 98 10.62 5.35 -3.20
CA LYS A 98 11.45 4.91 -4.32
C LYS A 98 10.58 4.35 -5.46
N LEU A 99 9.63 3.47 -5.14
CA LEU A 99 8.72 2.86 -6.11
C LEU A 99 7.82 3.92 -6.76
N LYS A 100 7.31 4.89 -5.98
CA LYS A 100 6.54 6.01 -6.53
C LYS A 100 7.37 6.82 -7.54
N LYS A 101 8.62 7.18 -7.22
CA LYS A 101 9.47 7.96 -8.13
C LYS A 101 9.66 7.26 -9.48
N VAL A 102 9.78 5.93 -9.48
CA VAL A 102 9.85 5.14 -10.72
C VAL A 102 8.57 5.30 -11.53
N VAL A 103 7.41 5.21 -10.88
CA VAL A 103 6.11 5.38 -11.56
C VAL A 103 5.95 6.81 -12.11
N ASP A 104 6.26 7.83 -11.31
CA ASP A 104 6.14 9.24 -11.72
C ASP A 104 7.06 9.56 -12.91
N ALA A 105 8.29 9.00 -12.94
CA ALA A 105 9.22 9.16 -14.06
C ALA A 105 8.66 8.55 -15.35
N VAL A 106 8.12 7.33 -15.28
CA VAL A 106 7.51 6.66 -16.44
C VAL A 106 6.26 7.40 -16.95
N MET A 107 5.51 8.06 -16.06
CA MET A 107 4.33 8.84 -16.44
C MET A 107 4.65 10.21 -17.04
N SER A 108 5.81 10.79 -16.73
CA SER A 108 6.22 12.11 -17.25
C SER A 108 6.89 12.04 -18.63
N ASP A 109 7.47 10.90 -19.00
CA ASP A 109 8.35 10.78 -20.18
C ASP A 109 7.57 10.28 -21.42
N GLY A 110 6.57 11.05 -21.87
CA GLY A 110 5.56 10.70 -22.88
C GLY A 110 6.01 10.27 -24.29
N ASN A 111 7.25 9.81 -24.48
CA ASN A 111 7.80 9.34 -25.76
C ASN A 111 7.87 7.79 -25.85
N LEU A 112 7.01 7.24 -26.71
CA LEU A 112 7.15 6.06 -27.60
C LEU A 112 8.07 4.84 -27.25
N GLU A 113 8.33 4.49 -25.99
CA GLU A 113 8.76 3.12 -25.58
C GLU A 113 7.65 2.38 -24.80
N THR A 114 6.43 2.48 -25.33
CA THR A 114 5.14 2.23 -24.66
C THR A 114 4.91 0.79 -24.13
N ARG A 115 5.82 -0.16 -24.39
CA ARG A 115 5.74 -1.54 -23.89
C ARG A 115 6.66 -1.85 -22.70
N VAL A 116 7.77 -1.14 -22.56
CA VAL A 116 8.73 -1.37 -21.46
C VAL A 116 8.28 -0.61 -20.22
N GLY A 117 7.91 0.67 -20.37
CA GLY A 117 7.38 1.48 -19.26
C GLY A 117 6.07 0.95 -18.67
N THR A 118 5.17 0.40 -19.50
CA THR A 118 3.91 -0.20 -19.02
C THR A 118 4.15 -1.49 -18.24
N ALA A 119 5.14 -2.30 -18.63
CA ALA A 119 5.53 -3.50 -17.90
C ALA A 119 6.19 -3.18 -16.56
N ASP A 120 7.01 -2.12 -16.49
CA ASP A 120 7.67 -1.69 -15.26
C ASP A 120 6.68 -1.06 -14.27
N VAL A 121 5.69 -0.30 -14.75
CA VAL A 121 4.56 0.17 -13.92
C VAL A 121 3.69 -1.00 -13.44
N ALA A 122 3.48 -2.00 -14.29
CA ALA A 122 2.73 -3.20 -13.91
C ALA A 122 3.46 -4.07 -12.88
N ALA A 123 4.79 -4.12 -12.90
CA ALA A 123 5.58 -4.83 -11.89
C ALA A 123 5.65 -4.04 -10.58
N SER A 124 5.86 -2.72 -10.65
CA SER A 124 5.95 -1.85 -9.47
C SER A 124 4.64 -1.75 -8.69
N GLN A 125 3.49 -1.88 -9.34
CA GLN A 125 2.19 -1.87 -8.65
C GLN A 125 2.08 -2.99 -7.61
N HIS A 126 2.62 -4.18 -7.89
CA HIS A 126 2.49 -5.32 -6.99
C HIS A 126 3.46 -5.21 -5.81
N MET A 127 4.65 -4.63 -6.03
CA MET A 127 5.59 -4.28 -4.97
C MET A 127 4.98 -3.21 -4.04
N LEU A 128 4.37 -2.17 -4.62
CA LEU A 128 3.68 -1.12 -3.85
C LEU A 128 2.54 -1.70 -2.99
N VAL A 129 1.74 -2.62 -3.54
CA VAL A 129 0.68 -3.27 -2.75
C VAL A 129 1.26 -4.01 -1.54
N CYS A 130 2.29 -4.85 -1.73
CA CYS A 130 2.87 -5.60 -0.61
C CYS A 130 3.51 -4.68 0.44
N ALA A 131 4.19 -3.61 0.00
CA ALA A 131 4.79 -2.64 0.90
C ALA A 131 3.73 -1.88 1.73
N LEU A 132 2.62 -1.45 1.11
CA LEU A 132 1.51 -0.78 1.81
C LEU A 132 0.77 -1.72 2.76
N GLU A 133 0.57 -2.99 2.37
CA GLU A 133 -0.04 -4.02 3.22
C GLU A 133 0.81 -4.33 4.45
N GLU A 134 2.13 -4.43 4.30
CA GLU A 134 3.01 -4.65 5.45
C GLU A 134 3.08 -3.39 6.34
N LEU A 135 3.21 -2.20 5.76
CA LEU A 135 3.21 -0.94 6.51
C LEU A 135 1.95 -0.80 7.38
N GLY A 136 0.77 -1.02 6.77
CA GLY A 136 -0.50 -0.98 7.50
C GLY A 136 -0.58 -2.06 8.59
N SER A 137 -0.10 -3.28 8.30
CA SER A 137 -0.08 -4.38 9.28
C SER A 137 0.83 -4.08 10.48
N LEU A 138 1.99 -3.47 10.26
CA LEU A 138 2.90 -3.05 11.32
C LEU A 138 2.28 -1.94 12.17
N ILE A 139 1.72 -0.91 11.54
CA ILE A 139 1.06 0.19 12.26
C ILE A 139 -0.12 -0.31 13.08
N TYR A 140 -0.93 -1.20 12.51
CA TYR A 140 -2.05 -1.83 13.23
C TYR A 140 -1.54 -2.63 14.44
N GLY A 141 -0.47 -3.42 14.27
CA GLY A 141 0.12 -4.21 15.35
C GLY A 141 0.79 -3.38 16.45
N LEU A 142 1.43 -2.27 16.09
CA LEU A 142 2.06 -1.33 17.02
C LEU A 142 1.03 -0.52 17.83
N GLY A 143 -0.20 -0.34 17.33
CA GLY A 143 -1.25 0.41 18.00
C GLY A 143 -0.84 1.85 18.31
N THR A 144 -1.00 2.27 19.56
CA THR A 144 -0.71 3.66 19.98
C THR A 144 0.78 4.02 19.90
N ILE A 145 1.68 3.02 19.92
CA ILE A 145 3.14 3.21 19.79
C ILE A 145 3.48 3.81 18.41
N ALA A 146 2.68 3.51 17.39
CA ALA A 146 2.81 4.09 16.06
C ALA A 146 2.64 5.62 16.03
N SER A 147 2.13 6.25 17.10
CA SER A 147 2.05 7.72 17.18
C SER A 147 3.43 8.38 17.04
N SER A 148 4.47 7.78 17.60
CA SER A 148 5.85 8.28 17.49
C SER A 148 6.34 8.26 16.05
N LEU A 149 5.99 7.22 15.29
CA LEU A 149 6.31 7.08 13.88
C LEU A 149 5.59 8.12 13.01
N LEU A 150 4.33 8.46 13.34
CA LEU A 150 3.57 9.48 12.59
C LEU A 150 3.97 10.93 12.92
N GLN A 151 4.53 11.17 14.11
CA GLN A 151 5.03 12.48 14.50
C GLN A 151 6.40 12.79 13.90
N ASP A 152 7.15 11.76 13.52
CA ASP A 152 8.46 11.90 12.89
C ASP A 152 8.33 12.44 11.45
N SER A 153 8.52 13.75 11.31
CA SER A 153 8.47 14.47 10.03
C SER A 153 9.51 14.00 9.03
N SER A 154 10.62 13.40 9.47
CA SER A 154 11.67 12.90 8.58
C SER A 154 11.25 11.67 7.80
N THR A 155 10.38 10.83 8.37
CA THR A 155 9.88 9.62 7.71
C THR A 155 8.71 9.93 6.78
N GLY A 156 7.84 10.87 7.18
CA GLY A 156 6.71 11.32 6.36
C GLY A 156 5.76 10.18 5.99
N VAL A 157 5.37 9.32 6.95
CA VAL A 157 4.55 8.12 6.69
C VAL A 157 3.24 8.47 5.99
N LEU A 158 2.51 9.46 6.49
CA LEU A 158 1.25 9.90 5.88
C LEU A 158 1.49 10.38 4.46
N ASP A 159 2.53 11.19 4.24
CA ASP A 159 2.83 11.70 2.90
C ASP A 159 3.23 10.58 1.94
N SER A 160 3.98 9.58 2.41
CA SER A 160 4.30 8.36 1.65
C SER A 160 3.02 7.64 1.19
N VAL A 161 2.05 7.41 2.09
CA VAL A 161 0.78 6.75 1.77
C VAL A 161 -0.08 7.62 0.86
N PHE A 162 -0.21 8.92 1.14
CA PHE A 162 -0.98 9.86 0.31
C PHE A 162 -0.40 10.00 -1.11
N SER A 163 0.92 9.89 -1.25
CA SER A 163 1.62 10.05 -2.52
C SER A 163 1.22 9.01 -3.58
N VAL A 164 0.72 7.84 -3.16
CA VAL A 164 0.31 6.73 -4.02
C VAL A 164 -1.21 6.58 -4.15
N ILE A 165 -2.02 7.45 -3.53
CA ILE A 165 -3.49 7.48 -3.69
C ILE A 165 -3.90 7.82 -5.12
N LEU A 166 -3.04 8.52 -5.86
CA LEU A 166 -3.26 8.89 -7.26
C LEU A 166 -2.63 7.90 -8.25
N HIS A 167 -2.20 6.73 -7.79
CA HIS A 167 -1.56 5.74 -8.66
C HIS A 167 -2.56 5.18 -9.69
N PRO A 168 -2.16 4.97 -10.96
CA PRO A 168 -3.06 4.50 -12.01
C PRO A 168 -3.74 3.15 -11.68
N SER A 169 -2.99 2.22 -11.08
CA SER A 169 -3.53 0.94 -10.60
C SER A 169 -4.51 1.10 -9.43
N VAL A 170 -5.74 0.61 -9.61
CA VAL A 170 -6.77 0.51 -8.55
C VAL A 170 -6.30 -0.32 -7.36
N SER A 171 -5.51 -1.38 -7.59
CA SER A 171 -5.00 -2.23 -6.50
C SER A 171 -4.12 -1.45 -5.52
N VAL A 172 -3.26 -0.56 -6.04
CA VAL A 172 -2.39 0.28 -5.20
C VAL A 172 -3.22 1.30 -4.42
N ARG A 173 -4.23 1.91 -5.07
CA ARG A 173 -5.14 2.87 -4.42
C ARG A 173 -5.92 2.23 -3.27
N LEU A 174 -6.40 1.00 -3.44
CA LEU A 174 -7.05 0.23 -2.39
C LEU A 174 -6.10 -0.14 -1.25
N ALA A 175 -4.86 -0.56 -1.55
CA ALA A 175 -3.86 -0.86 -0.54
C ALA A 175 -3.47 0.38 0.28
N ALA A 176 -3.37 1.55 -0.36
CA ALA A 176 -3.13 2.82 0.32
C ALA A 176 -4.29 3.21 1.24
N ALA A 177 -5.54 3.07 0.76
CA ALA A 177 -6.73 3.28 1.58
C ALA A 177 -6.80 2.32 2.78
N TRP A 178 -6.44 1.04 2.59
CA TRP A 178 -6.36 0.07 3.68
C TRP A 178 -5.26 0.43 4.69
N CYS A 179 -4.10 0.92 4.25
CA CYS A 179 -3.05 1.41 5.14
C CYS A 179 -3.53 2.63 5.96
N LEU A 180 -4.26 3.56 5.36
CA LEU A 180 -4.90 4.68 6.09
C LEU A 180 -5.92 4.19 7.10
N ARG A 181 -6.71 3.16 6.77
CA ARG A 181 -7.61 2.51 7.74
C ARG A 181 -6.82 1.92 8.91
N CYS A 182 -5.71 1.23 8.67
CA CYS A 182 -4.88 0.67 9.74
C CYS A 182 -4.36 1.76 10.68
N ILE A 183 -3.90 2.88 10.12
CA ILE A 183 -3.50 4.07 10.88
C ILE A 183 -4.66 4.60 11.73
N ALA A 184 -5.84 4.73 11.13
CA ALA A 184 -7.03 5.24 11.79
C ALA A 184 -7.54 4.33 12.93
N VAL A 185 -7.43 3.01 12.76
CA VAL A 185 -7.78 2.06 13.82
C VAL A 185 -6.74 2.08 14.94
N ALA A 186 -5.45 2.11 14.62
CA ALA A 186 -4.38 2.21 15.60
C ALA A 186 -4.41 3.54 16.39
N LEU A 187 -4.78 4.63 15.71
CA LEU A 187 -4.80 6.00 16.25
C LEU A 187 -6.11 6.71 15.90
N PRO A 188 -7.21 6.43 16.64
CA PRO A 188 -8.51 7.05 16.43
C PRO A 188 -8.52 8.58 16.34
N CYS A 189 -7.64 9.25 17.10
CA CYS A 189 -7.51 10.72 17.08
C CYS A 189 -7.11 11.28 15.71
N ARG A 190 -6.58 10.43 14.80
CA ARG A 190 -6.21 10.81 13.43
C ARG A 190 -7.35 10.67 12.44
N VAL A 191 -8.48 10.06 12.79
CA VAL A 191 -9.61 9.84 11.87
C VAL A 191 -10.13 11.15 11.29
N SER A 192 -10.50 12.12 12.13
CA SER A 192 -11.07 13.39 11.66
C SER A 192 -10.07 14.19 10.80
N PRO A 193 -8.81 14.42 11.22
CA PRO A 193 -7.84 15.13 10.38
C PRO A 193 -7.55 14.44 9.04
N LEU A 194 -7.54 13.10 9.00
CA LEU A 194 -7.34 12.36 7.75
C LEU A 194 -8.56 12.47 6.83
N LEU A 195 -9.77 12.40 7.38
CA LEU A 195 -11.01 12.60 6.63
C LEU A 195 -11.06 14.01 6.03
N ASP A 196 -10.77 15.04 6.81
CA ASP A 196 -10.79 16.44 6.35
C ASP A 196 -9.79 16.63 5.19
N ARG A 197 -8.56 16.11 5.32
CA ARG A 197 -7.55 16.13 4.24
C ARG A 197 -8.04 15.39 2.99
N CYS A 198 -8.68 14.23 3.13
CA CYS A 198 -9.20 13.48 1.99
C CYS A 198 -10.34 14.22 1.28
N ILE A 199 -11.26 14.83 2.03
CA ILE A 199 -12.40 15.58 1.49
C ILE A 199 -11.92 16.82 0.74
N GLU A 200 -11.00 17.57 1.33
CA GLU A 200 -10.39 18.75 0.71
C GLU A 200 -9.73 18.38 -0.62
N ARG A 201 -8.91 17.32 -0.63
CA ARG A 201 -8.21 16.86 -1.85
C ARG A 201 -9.16 16.31 -2.90
N LEU A 202 -10.19 15.59 -2.51
CA LEU A 202 -11.23 15.09 -3.42
C LEU A 202 -11.95 16.25 -4.12
N ARG A 203 -12.31 17.31 -3.37
CA ARG A 203 -12.93 18.52 -3.94
C ARG A 203 -11.99 19.26 -4.90
N ALA A 204 -10.73 19.41 -4.51
CA ALA A 204 -9.72 20.10 -5.32
C ALA A 204 -9.41 19.36 -6.64
N LEU A 205 -9.43 18.03 -6.63
CA LEU A 205 -9.04 17.17 -7.75
C LEU A 205 -10.23 16.46 -8.41
N LYS A 206 -11.44 17.01 -8.30
CA LYS A 206 -12.68 16.42 -8.79
C LYS A 206 -12.73 16.11 -10.30
N SER A 207 -11.81 16.68 -11.08
CA SER A 207 -11.68 16.45 -12.53
C SER A 207 -10.82 15.24 -12.89
N SER A 208 -10.04 14.69 -11.96
CA SER A 208 -9.21 13.50 -12.19
C SER A 208 -9.95 12.24 -11.71
N PRO A 209 -10.19 11.26 -12.60
CA PRO A 209 -10.85 10.01 -12.20
C PRO A 209 -9.99 9.22 -11.20
N GLU A 210 -8.66 9.30 -11.30
CA GLU A 210 -7.73 8.67 -10.37
C GLU A 210 -7.91 9.21 -8.95
N ALA A 211 -7.99 10.54 -8.83
CA ALA A 211 -8.21 11.23 -7.58
C ALA A 211 -9.58 10.94 -6.98
N VAL A 212 -10.63 10.97 -7.81
CA VAL A 212 -12.00 10.68 -7.36
C VAL A 212 -12.06 9.28 -6.75
N THR A 213 -11.58 8.28 -7.47
CA THR A 213 -11.58 6.90 -7.03
C THR A 213 -10.65 6.68 -5.82
N GLY A 214 -9.43 7.23 -5.84
CA GLY A 214 -8.44 7.04 -4.76
C GLY A 214 -8.89 7.65 -3.43
N TYR A 215 -9.33 8.91 -3.44
CA TYR A 215 -9.81 9.57 -2.22
C TYR A 215 -11.17 9.03 -1.77
N SER A 216 -12.03 8.55 -2.68
CA SER A 216 -13.27 7.86 -2.28
C SER A 216 -12.97 6.57 -1.53
N PHE A 217 -12.01 5.76 -1.99
CA PHE A 217 -11.57 4.57 -1.23
C PHE A 217 -10.98 4.94 0.13
N ALA A 218 -10.15 6.00 0.19
CA ALA A 218 -9.59 6.47 1.46
C ALA A 218 -10.68 6.90 2.45
N ILE A 219 -11.67 7.70 2.00
CA ILE A 219 -12.80 8.13 2.82
C ILE A 219 -13.61 6.91 3.30
N ALA A 220 -13.93 5.97 2.41
CA ALA A 220 -14.66 4.75 2.76
C ALA A 220 -13.89 3.89 3.78
N ALA A 221 -12.57 3.76 3.61
CA ALA A 221 -11.72 2.99 4.51
C ALA A 221 -11.61 3.64 5.90
N LEU A 222 -11.47 4.98 5.95
CA LEU A 222 -11.46 5.76 7.19
C LEU A 222 -12.81 5.71 7.91
N LEU A 223 -13.94 5.84 7.20
CA LEU A 223 -15.28 5.64 7.77
C LEU A 223 -15.44 4.22 8.32
N GLY A 224 -14.93 3.21 7.60
CA GLY A 224 -14.93 1.84 8.06
C GLY A 224 -14.09 1.60 9.31
N ALA A 225 -13.08 2.43 9.59
CA ALA A 225 -12.30 2.41 10.83
C ALA A 225 -13.10 2.91 12.04
N VAL A 226 -14.06 3.82 11.83
CA VAL A 226 -14.89 4.40 12.90
C VAL A 226 -15.66 3.32 13.66
N LYS A 227 -16.14 2.27 12.96
CA LYS A 227 -16.81 1.12 13.61
C LYS A 227 -15.93 0.42 14.64
N GLN A 228 -14.60 0.48 14.49
CA GLN A 228 -13.63 -0.13 15.39
C GLN A 228 -13.09 0.86 16.44
N SER A 229 -13.54 2.12 16.41
CA SER A 229 -13.15 3.16 17.34
C SER A 229 -14.29 3.50 18.30
N THR A 230 -13.99 3.56 19.59
CA THR A 230 -14.95 4.00 20.63
C THR A 230 -15.21 5.50 20.60
N LEU A 231 -14.36 6.29 19.93
CA LEU A 231 -14.44 7.76 19.91
C LEU A 231 -15.39 8.30 18.82
N GLY A 232 -15.85 7.45 17.90
CA GLY A 232 -16.76 7.85 16.82
C GLY A 232 -16.17 8.92 15.89
N ILE A 233 -17.03 9.58 15.12
CA ILE A 233 -16.70 10.78 14.35
C ILE A 233 -17.68 11.90 14.71
N PRO A 234 -17.26 13.17 14.64
CA PRO A 234 -18.18 14.29 14.76
C PRO A 234 -19.31 14.18 13.73
N HIS A 235 -20.55 14.40 14.16
CA HIS A 235 -21.73 14.36 13.29
C HIS A 235 -21.59 15.25 12.03
N GLY A 236 -20.90 16.39 12.16
CA GLY A 236 -20.60 17.29 11.06
C GLY A 236 -19.84 16.62 9.91
N ASN A 237 -18.90 15.72 10.22
CA ASN A 237 -18.10 15.04 9.20
C ASN A 237 -18.96 14.07 8.37
N GLY A 238 -19.91 13.38 9.01
CA GLY A 238 -20.86 12.52 8.30
C GLY A 238 -21.72 13.30 7.30
N LYS A 239 -22.24 14.46 7.72
CA LYS A 239 -23.03 15.34 6.84
C LYS A 239 -22.21 15.85 5.66
N ILE A 240 -20.97 16.31 5.91
CA ILE A 240 -20.08 16.82 4.87
C ILE A 240 -19.77 15.73 3.82
N ILE A 241 -19.50 14.50 4.26
CA ILE A 241 -19.19 13.40 3.34
C ILE A 241 -20.39 13.05 2.46
N MET A 242 -21.60 12.97 3.03
CA MET A 242 -22.82 12.71 2.26
C MET A 242 -23.11 13.82 1.25
N MET A 243 -22.94 15.08 1.65
CA MET A 243 -23.09 16.22 0.75
C MET A 243 -22.10 16.18 -0.42
N VAL A 244 -20.83 15.83 -0.15
CA VAL A 244 -19.83 15.66 -1.21
C VAL A 244 -20.21 14.52 -2.15
N ALA A 245 -20.64 13.37 -1.62
CA ALA A 245 -21.08 12.25 -2.46
C ALA A 245 -22.26 12.64 -3.36
N GLU A 246 -23.24 13.38 -2.82
CA GLU A 246 -24.37 13.91 -3.58
C GLU A 246 -23.93 14.85 -4.71
N ASP A 247 -23.04 15.80 -4.43
CA ASP A 247 -22.50 16.74 -5.42
C ASP A 247 -21.76 15.99 -6.55
N PHE A 248 -21.02 14.94 -6.21
CA PHE A 248 -20.34 14.09 -7.20
C PHE A 248 -21.34 13.28 -8.05
N LEU A 249 -22.39 12.72 -7.46
CA LEU A 249 -23.42 12.00 -8.22
C LEU A 249 -24.17 12.94 -9.19
N ARG A 250 -24.50 14.15 -8.75
CA ARG A 250 -25.14 15.16 -9.61
C ARG A 250 -24.23 15.57 -10.77
N SER A 251 -22.94 15.79 -10.50
CA SER A 251 -21.97 16.22 -11.51
C SER A 251 -21.48 15.08 -12.43
N ALA A 252 -21.57 13.81 -12.01
CA ALA A 252 -21.23 12.66 -12.85
C ALA A 252 -22.10 12.60 -14.12
N SER A 253 -23.39 12.95 -14.01
CA SER A 253 -24.30 13.04 -15.17
C SER A 253 -23.85 14.07 -16.22
N GLN A 254 -23.01 15.03 -15.84
CA GLN A 254 -22.53 16.12 -16.69
C GLN A 254 -21.07 15.94 -17.14
N ASN A 255 -20.36 14.91 -16.67
CA ASN A 255 -18.93 14.75 -16.89
C ASN A 255 -18.61 13.33 -17.41
N SER A 256 -18.50 13.19 -18.73
CA SER A 256 -18.31 11.90 -19.42
C SER A 256 -17.02 11.16 -19.07
N ARG A 257 -16.06 11.82 -18.42
CA ARG A 257 -14.80 11.19 -17.95
C ARG A 257 -14.91 10.50 -16.58
N ILE A 258 -16.00 10.74 -15.84
CA ILE A 258 -16.22 10.19 -14.50
C ILE A 258 -17.20 8.98 -14.54
N SER A 259 -17.99 8.87 -15.62
CA SER A 259 -18.96 7.79 -15.83
C SER A 259 -18.34 6.48 -16.33
#